data_AF-A0A2J4Z1W8-F1
#
_entry.id   AF-A0A2J4Z1W8-F1
#
_cell.length_a   1.000
_cell.length_b   1.000
_cell.length_c   1.000
_cell.angle_alpha   90.00
_cell.angle_beta   90.00
_cell.angle_gamma   90.00
#
_symmetry.space_group_name_H-M   'P 1'
#
loop_
_entity.id
_entity.type
_entity.pdbx_description
1 polymer ?
#
loop_
_entity_poly.entity_id
_entity_poly.type
_entity_poly.pdbx_seq_one_letter_code
_entity_poly.pdbx_strand_id
1 'polypeptide(L)'
;MKLREKKKSCRIEKSLYPSTIFHFTKEIGSLKSILNSGYFRASYAKESIIGPDSKREFGIPMVSFCDIRLSHLYEHIIKYGRFGIGLKKEWAINNGLNPVSYLNKNCSMFTAFNERLREMNRELRSLKENDEVYSLEKANDLDPPSPNSFCILS
;
A
#
# COMPACT_ATOMS: atom_id res chain seq x y z
N MET A 1 24.07 -29.53 -43.03
CA MET A 1 22.70 -29.39 -42.49
C MET A 1 22.58 -28.02 -41.81
N LYS A 2 21.92 -27.04 -42.44
CA LYS A 2 21.79 -25.68 -41.88
C LYS A 2 20.74 -25.69 -40.77
N LEU A 3 21.15 -25.38 -39.53
CA LEU A 3 20.25 -25.19 -38.40
C LEU A 3 19.37 -23.97 -38.68
N ARG A 4 18.06 -24.18 -38.87
CA ARG A 4 17.08 -23.09 -38.97
C ARG A 4 16.94 -22.43 -37.61
N GLU A 5 17.29 -21.15 -37.53
CA GLU A 5 16.94 -20.30 -36.40
C GLU A 5 15.41 -20.25 -36.25
N LYS A 6 14.91 -20.71 -35.10
CA LYS A 6 13.48 -20.63 -34.77
C LYS A 6 13.12 -19.16 -34.55
N LYS A 7 12.46 -18.53 -35.53
CA LYS A 7 11.79 -17.23 -35.33
C LYS A 7 10.86 -17.36 -34.11
N LYS A 8 11.21 -16.68 -33.00
CA LYS A 8 10.29 -16.47 -31.88
C LYS A 8 9.14 -15.62 -32.40
N SER A 9 8.03 -16.27 -32.75
CA SER A 9 6.77 -15.59 -33.00
C SER A 9 6.38 -14.86 -31.71
N CYS A 10 6.49 -13.52 -31.72
CA CYS A 10 5.95 -12.69 -30.67
C CYS A 10 4.44 -12.74 -30.80
N ARG A 11 3.80 -13.77 -30.20
CA ARG A 11 2.37 -13.73 -29.95
C ARG A 11 2.15 -12.57 -28.99
N ILE A 12 1.55 -11.50 -29.48
CA ILE A 12 0.97 -10.48 -28.62
C ILE A 12 -0.17 -11.20 -27.88
N GLU A 13 0.13 -11.73 -26.70
CA GLU A 13 -0.90 -12.28 -25.83
C GLU A 13 -1.85 -11.14 -25.49
N LYS A 14 -3.06 -11.20 -26.07
CA LYS A 14 -4.17 -10.33 -25.71
C LYS A 14 -4.74 -10.84 -24.39
N SER A 15 -4.00 -10.70 -23.30
CA SER A 15 -4.57 -10.89 -21.97
C SER A 15 -5.59 -9.78 -21.71
N LEU A 16 -6.72 -10.13 -21.09
CA LEU A 16 -7.73 -9.15 -20.68
C LEU A 16 -7.16 -8.13 -19.68
N TYR A 17 -6.15 -8.57 -18.92
CA TYR A 17 -5.48 -7.82 -17.87
C TYR A 17 -4.13 -7.29 -18.36
N PRO A 18 -3.75 -6.05 -18.00
CA PRO A 18 -2.44 -5.54 -18.33
C PRO A 18 -1.34 -6.34 -17.61
N SER A 19 -0.22 -6.57 -18.29
CA SER A 19 1.00 -7.12 -17.70
C SER A 19 1.95 -6.03 -17.20
N THR A 20 1.52 -4.76 -17.28
CA THR A 20 2.31 -3.57 -16.95
C THR A 20 1.49 -2.66 -16.06
N ILE A 21 2.12 -2.17 -14.99
CA ILE A 21 1.58 -1.10 -14.15
C ILE A 21 2.29 0.21 -14.47
N PHE A 22 1.60 1.33 -14.33
CA PHE A 22 2.14 2.65 -14.64
C PHE A 22 2.16 3.56 -13.42
N HIS A 23 3.25 4.28 -13.23
CA HIS A 23 3.33 5.39 -12.30
C HIS A 23 3.39 6.69 -13.09
N PHE A 24 2.49 7.63 -12.82
CA PHE A 24 2.44 8.94 -13.49
C PHE A 24 2.90 10.06 -12.57
N THR A 25 3.55 11.05 -13.19
CA THR A 25 4.01 12.28 -12.56
C THR A 25 3.62 13.47 -13.44
N LYS A 26 3.31 14.60 -12.78
CA LYS A 26 2.94 15.84 -13.49
C LYS A 26 4.16 16.55 -14.07
N GLU A 27 5.29 16.46 -13.37
CA GLU A 27 6.52 17.17 -13.70
C GLU A 27 7.61 16.22 -14.18
N ILE A 28 8.30 16.63 -15.25
CA ILE A 28 9.45 15.88 -15.78
C ILE A 28 10.61 15.79 -14.75
N GLY A 29 10.72 16.77 -13.85
CA GLY A 29 11.70 16.77 -12.78
C GLY A 29 11.50 15.61 -11.80
N SER A 30 10.24 15.32 -11.44
CA SER A 30 9.90 14.15 -10.60
C SER A 30 10.29 12.85 -11.29
N LEU A 31 9.97 12.72 -12.60
CA LEU A 31 10.36 11.56 -13.38
C LEU A 31 11.89 11.38 -13.40
N LYS A 32 12.65 12.44 -13.70
CA LYS A 32 14.12 12.40 -13.67
C LYS A 32 14.66 12.02 -12.29
N SER A 33 14.06 12.54 -11.22
CA SER A 33 14.45 12.17 -9.85
C SER A 33 14.25 10.68 -9.60
N ILE A 34 13.15 10.07 -10.06
CA ILE A 34 12.90 8.63 -9.90
C ILE A 34 13.91 7.81 -10.69
N LEU A 35 14.21 8.21 -11.92
CA LEU A 35 15.19 7.50 -12.76
C LEU A 35 16.62 7.59 -12.20
N ASN A 36 16.99 8.75 -11.65
CA ASN A 36 18.32 8.97 -11.08
C ASN A 36 18.48 8.28 -9.71
N SER A 37 17.45 8.29 -8.87
CA SER A 37 17.52 7.66 -7.55
C SER A 37 17.25 6.15 -7.61
N GLY A 38 16.48 5.68 -8.60
CA GLY A 38 15.94 4.32 -8.63
C GLY A 38 14.77 4.09 -7.67
N TYR A 39 14.31 5.13 -6.96
CA TYR A 39 13.27 5.02 -5.93
C TYR A 39 12.08 5.94 -6.21
N PHE A 40 10.88 5.43 -5.92
CA PHE A 40 9.65 6.22 -5.96
C PHE A 40 9.54 7.12 -4.74
N ARG A 41 8.96 8.31 -4.94
CA ARG A 41 8.65 9.25 -3.85
C ARG A 41 7.23 9.01 -3.38
N ALA A 42 7.06 8.82 -2.07
CA ALA A 42 5.74 8.78 -1.47
C ALA A 42 5.06 10.16 -1.57
N SER A 43 3.76 10.14 -1.77
CA SER A 43 2.87 11.29 -1.78
C SER A 43 1.75 11.07 -0.78
N TYR A 44 1.21 12.13 -0.20
CA TYR A 44 0.08 11.99 0.73
C TYR A 44 -1.24 11.89 -0.03
N ALA A 45 -1.93 10.75 0.10
CA ALA A 45 -3.32 10.64 -0.28
C ALA A 45 -4.19 11.15 0.86
N LYS A 46 -5.03 12.14 0.54
CA LYS A 46 -5.98 12.70 1.49
C LYS A 46 -7.19 11.77 1.56
N GLU A 47 -7.32 11.08 2.68
CA GLU A 47 -8.44 10.19 2.96
C GLU A 47 -9.39 10.81 3.99
N SER A 48 -10.66 10.43 3.91
CA SER A 48 -11.68 10.88 4.86
C SER A 48 -12.55 9.73 5.31
N ILE A 49 -12.66 9.53 6.63
CA ILE A 49 -13.62 8.62 7.24
C ILE A 49 -14.79 9.46 7.77
N ILE A 50 -15.99 9.14 7.29
CA ILE A 50 -17.24 9.77 7.69
C ILE A 50 -18.02 8.75 8.52
N GLY A 51 -18.11 8.98 9.83
CA GLY A 51 -19.02 8.26 10.72
C GLY A 51 -20.34 9.03 10.91
N PRO A 52 -21.29 8.47 11.69
CA PRO A 52 -22.57 9.11 11.98
C PRO A 52 -22.42 10.54 12.53
N ASP A 53 -21.50 10.75 13.49
CA ASP A 53 -21.31 12.03 14.19
C ASP A 53 -19.88 12.57 14.13
N SER A 54 -19.02 12.00 13.27
CA SER A 54 -17.62 12.46 13.18
C SER A 54 -17.06 12.35 11.78
N LYS A 55 -16.32 13.39 11.37
CA LYS A 55 -15.53 13.41 10.14
C LYS A 55 -14.06 13.49 10.52
N ARG A 56 -13.26 12.52 10.08
CA ARG A 56 -11.81 12.50 10.28
C ARG A 56 -11.12 12.54 8.92
N GLU A 57 -10.25 13.52 8.72
CA GLU A 57 -9.39 13.63 7.53
C GLU A 57 -7.96 13.31 7.93
N PHE A 58 -7.26 12.50 7.14
CA PHE A 58 -5.86 12.17 7.38
C PHE A 58 -5.14 11.92 6.06
N GLY A 59 -3.82 12.10 6.08
CA GLY A 59 -2.95 11.85 4.94
C GLY A 59 -2.28 10.49 5.08
N ILE A 60 -2.48 9.60 4.11
CA ILE A 60 -1.75 8.33 4.03
C ILE A 60 -0.58 8.50 3.05
N PRO A 61 0.68 8.31 3.47
CA PRO A 61 1.79 8.30 2.53
C PRO A 61 1.68 7.06 1.62
N MET A 62 1.59 7.28 0.31
CA MET A 62 1.48 6.22 -0.69
C MET A 62 2.22 6.57 -1.98
N VAL A 63 2.63 5.52 -2.71
CA VAL A 63 3.08 5.63 -4.10
C VAL A 63 1.99 5.02 -4.98
N SER A 64 1.41 5.84 -5.86
CA SER A 64 0.27 5.43 -6.69
C SER A 64 0.73 4.78 -7.98
N PHE A 65 0.20 3.59 -8.27
CA PHE A 65 0.37 2.88 -9.54
C PHE A 65 -0.99 2.57 -10.15
N CYS A 66 -1.07 2.57 -11.48
CA CYS A 66 -2.29 2.30 -12.22
C CYS A 66 -2.12 1.06 -13.11
N ASP A 67 -3.04 0.10 -12.98
CA ASP A 67 -3.14 -1.09 -13.83
C ASP A 67 -4.12 -0.82 -15.00
N ILE A 68 -3.76 0.15 -15.85
CA ILE A 68 -4.60 0.62 -16.97
C ILE A 68 -3.99 0.27 -18.32
N ARG A 69 -4.86 -0.03 -19.30
CA ARG A 69 -4.43 -0.27 -20.69
C ARG A 69 -4.02 1.05 -21.34
N LEU A 70 -2.95 1.01 -22.15
CA LEU A 70 -2.46 2.17 -22.92
C LEU A 70 -3.53 2.81 -23.83
N SER A 71 -4.52 2.04 -24.28
CA SER A 71 -5.62 2.58 -25.09
C SER A 71 -6.55 3.53 -24.33
N HIS A 72 -6.60 3.44 -23.00
CA HIS A 72 -7.38 4.34 -22.13
C HIS A 72 -6.50 5.45 -21.54
N LEU A 73 -5.21 5.49 -21.90
CA LEU A 73 -4.23 6.37 -21.26
C LEU A 73 -4.51 7.85 -21.48
N TYR A 74 -5.17 8.22 -22.58
CA TYR A 74 -5.38 9.63 -22.93
C TYR A 74 -6.19 10.38 -21.87
N GLU A 75 -7.25 9.77 -21.34
CA GLU A 75 -8.05 10.34 -20.24
C GLU A 75 -7.25 10.40 -18.93
N HIS A 76 -6.35 9.45 -18.71
CA HIS A 76 -5.51 9.38 -17.52
C HIS A 76 -4.35 10.40 -17.53
N ILE A 77 -3.80 10.73 -18.69
CA ILE A 77 -2.71 11.72 -18.82
C ILE A 77 -3.15 13.10 -18.31
N ILE A 78 -4.41 13.48 -18.58
CA ILE A 78 -4.97 14.76 -18.16
C ILE A 78 -5.12 14.79 -16.63
N LYS A 79 -5.53 13.68 -16.01
CA LYS A 79 -5.86 13.61 -14.58
C LYS A 79 -4.66 13.32 -13.67
N TYR A 80 -3.76 12.44 -14.10
CA TYR A 80 -2.70 11.86 -13.25
C TYR A 80 -1.30 12.41 -13.57
N GLY A 81 -1.05 12.84 -14.80
CA GLY A 81 0.22 13.46 -15.17
C GLY A 81 0.65 13.16 -16.59
N ARG A 82 1.50 14.03 -17.13
CA ARG A 82 1.96 13.99 -18.52
C ARG A 82 3.12 13.02 -18.75
N PHE A 83 3.77 12.57 -17.67
CA PHE A 83 4.95 11.72 -17.72
C PHE A 83 4.70 10.45 -16.92
N GLY A 84 5.12 9.29 -17.42
CA GLY A 84 4.93 8.04 -16.69
C GLY A 84 6.01 6.99 -16.95
N ILE A 85 6.18 6.09 -15.99
CA ILE A 85 7.06 4.91 -16.07
C ILE A 85 6.18 3.67 -16.03
N GLY A 86 6.41 2.74 -16.95
CA GLY A 86 5.80 1.41 -16.95
C GLY A 86 6.72 0.38 -16.29
N LEU A 87 6.18 -0.43 -15.39
CA LEU A 87 6.88 -1.55 -14.74
C LEU A 87 6.14 -2.85 -15.00
N LYS A 88 6.88 -3.97 -15.03
CA LYS A 88 6.26 -5.31 -15.12
C LYS A 88 5.38 -5.56 -13.89
N LYS A 89 4.20 -6.13 -14.11
CA LYS A 89 3.29 -6.51 -13.02
C LYS A 89 3.90 -7.55 -12.09
N GLU A 90 4.70 -8.48 -12.62
CA GLU A 90 5.48 -9.45 -11.84
C GLU A 90 6.42 -8.76 -10.84
N TRP A 91 7.08 -7.68 -11.27
CA TRP A 91 7.93 -6.90 -10.37
C TRP A 91 7.10 -6.31 -9.23
N ALA A 92 5.91 -5.79 -9.52
CA ALA A 92 5.04 -5.21 -8.50
C ALA A 92 4.62 -6.23 -7.43
N ILE A 93 4.21 -7.42 -7.87
CA ILE A 93 3.81 -8.52 -6.99
C ILE A 93 5.00 -8.95 -6.11
N ASN A 94 6.18 -9.11 -6.70
CA ASN A 94 7.39 -9.50 -5.98
C ASN A 94 7.86 -8.44 -4.96
N ASN A 95 7.51 -7.17 -5.16
CA ASN A 95 7.78 -6.08 -4.22
C ASN A 95 6.65 -5.86 -3.21
N GLY A 96 5.64 -6.74 -3.17
CA GLY A 96 4.54 -6.66 -2.21
C GLY A 96 3.60 -5.48 -2.44
N LEU A 97 3.51 -4.95 -3.67
CA LEU A 97 2.51 -3.92 -3.96
C LEU A 97 1.11 -4.52 -3.84
N ASN A 98 0.30 -3.90 -2.97
CA ASN A 98 -1.09 -4.28 -2.76
C ASN A 98 -2.04 -3.27 -3.42
N PRO A 99 -3.15 -3.72 -4.01
CA PRO A 99 -4.18 -2.82 -4.53
C PRO A 99 -4.88 -2.09 -3.38
N VAL A 100 -5.32 -0.86 -3.65
CA VAL A 100 -6.21 -0.11 -2.75
C VAL A 100 -7.65 -0.55 -3.00
N SER A 101 -8.32 -1.02 -1.95
CA SER A 101 -9.73 -1.44 -1.99
C SER A 101 -10.66 -0.27 -1.66
N TYR A 102 -11.39 0.22 -2.66
CA TYR A 102 -12.43 1.22 -2.45
C TYR A 102 -13.74 0.55 -2.04
N LEU A 103 -14.28 0.96 -0.91
CA LEU A 103 -15.57 0.48 -0.42
C LEU A 103 -16.62 1.58 -0.63
N ASN A 104 -17.82 1.17 -1.06
CA ASN A 104 -18.95 2.10 -1.14
C ASN A 104 -19.33 2.51 0.29
N LYS A 105 -19.64 3.80 0.50
CA LYS A 105 -20.14 4.33 1.77
C LYS A 105 -21.39 3.61 2.30
N ASN A 106 -22.21 3.06 1.39
CA ASN A 106 -23.42 2.30 1.73
C ASN A 106 -23.16 0.80 1.90
N CYS A 107 -21.90 0.36 1.85
CA CYS A 107 -21.56 -1.04 2.00
C CYS A 107 -21.60 -1.44 3.48
N SER A 108 -22.51 -2.36 3.84
CA SER A 108 -22.63 -2.90 5.20
C SER A 108 -21.34 -3.57 5.69
N MET A 109 -20.52 -4.09 4.77
CA MET A 109 -19.23 -4.70 5.10
C MET A 109 -18.30 -3.74 5.83
N PHE A 110 -18.26 -2.46 5.43
CA PHE A 110 -17.38 -1.50 6.09
C PHE A 110 -17.82 -1.26 7.54
N THR A 111 -19.13 -1.14 7.78
CA THR A 111 -19.70 -0.97 9.12
C THR A 111 -19.39 -2.18 9.99
N ALA A 112 -19.72 -3.39 9.52
CA ALA A 112 -19.46 -4.63 10.25
C ALA A 112 -17.96 -4.83 10.54
N PHE A 113 -17.10 -4.53 9.57
CA PHE A 113 -15.65 -4.62 9.73
C PHE A 113 -15.12 -3.60 10.76
N ASN A 114 -15.57 -2.35 10.68
CA ASN A 114 -15.19 -1.30 11.61
C ASN A 114 -15.69 -1.59 13.04
N GLU A 115 -16.89 -2.13 13.20
CA GLU A 115 -17.41 -2.59 14.48
C GLU A 115 -16.54 -3.70 15.07
N ARG A 116 -16.23 -4.73 14.27
CA ARG A 116 -15.38 -5.83 14.73
C ARG A 116 -13.97 -5.39 15.09
N LEU A 117 -13.38 -4.48 14.30
CA LEU A 117 -12.08 -3.88 14.61
C LEU A 117 -12.12 -3.09 15.93
N ARG A 118 -13.22 -2.40 16.23
CA ARG A 118 -13.36 -1.67 17.50
C ARG A 118 -13.46 -2.63 18.68
N GLU A 119 -14.22 -3.71 18.56
CA GLU A 119 -14.31 -4.76 19.58
C GLU A 119 -12.94 -5.38 19.84
N MET A 120 -12.24 -5.83 18.80
CA MET A 120 -10.89 -6.39 18.91
C MET A 120 -9.92 -5.39 19.57
N ASN A 121 -9.99 -4.12 19.22
CA ASN A 121 -9.16 -3.10 19.85
C ASN A 121 -9.47 -2.88 21.34
N ARG A 122 -10.73 -3.06 21.77
CA ARG A 122 -11.07 -3.02 23.21
C ARG A 122 -10.51 -4.24 23.92
N GLU A 123 -10.68 -5.44 23.35
CA GLU A 123 -10.14 -6.69 23.90
C GLU A 123 -8.61 -6.61 24.05
N LEU A 124 -7.91 -6.14 23.01
CA LEU A 124 -6.45 -5.96 23.04
C LEU A 124 -6.02 -4.96 24.13
N ARG A 125 -6.79 -3.89 24.38
CA ARG A 125 -6.49 -2.94 25.46
C ARG A 125 -6.66 -3.56 26.83
N SER A 126 -7.75 -4.33 27.04
CA SER A 126 -7.93 -5.05 28.31
C SER A 126 -6.83 -6.08 28.58
N LEU A 127 -6.29 -6.71 27.53
CA LEU A 127 -5.15 -7.62 27.68
C LEU A 127 -3.86 -6.87 28.04
N LYS A 128 -3.60 -5.71 27.43
CA LYS A 128 -2.43 -4.88 27.78
C LYS A 128 -2.50 -4.34 29.20
N GLU A 129 -3.66 -3.90 29.66
CA GLU A 129 -3.85 -3.46 31.05
C GLU A 129 -3.60 -4.61 32.03
N ASN A 130 -4.06 -5.82 31.71
CA ASN A 130 -3.80 -7.01 32.53
C ASN A 130 -2.31 -7.42 32.49
N ASP A 131 -1.63 -7.30 31.36
CA ASP A 131 -0.20 -7.58 31.24
C ASP A 131 0.66 -6.56 32.02
N GLU A 132 0.27 -5.28 32.06
CA GLU A 132 0.94 -4.28 32.90
C GLU A 132 0.74 -4.57 34.39
N VAL A 133 -0.47 -4.97 34.80
CA VAL A 133 -0.75 -5.38 36.19
C VAL A 133 0.04 -6.65 36.56
N TYR A 134 0.12 -7.65 35.68
CA TYR A 134 0.88 -8.88 35.92
C TYR A 134 2.40 -8.65 35.93
N SER A 135 2.88 -7.68 35.16
CA SER A 135 4.28 -7.25 35.16
C SER A 135 4.65 -6.51 36.45
N LEU A 136 3.74 -5.71 37.01
CA LEU A 136 3.92 -5.03 38.30
C LEU A 136 3.87 -6.01 39.49
N GLU A 137 3.00 -7.03 39.44
CA GLU A 137 2.96 -8.08 40.46
C GLU A 137 4.25 -8.93 40.46
N LYS A 138 4.81 -9.28 39.28
CA LYS A 138 6.10 -9.99 39.18
C LYS A 138 7.32 -9.15 39.51
N ALA A 139 7.28 -7.82 39.31
CA ALA A 139 8.39 -6.94 39.65
C ALA A 139 8.56 -6.74 41.17
N ASN A 140 7.52 -7.01 41.96
CA ASN A 140 7.60 -6.97 43.43
C ASN A 140 8.24 -8.24 44.04
N ASP A 141 8.46 -9.30 43.26
CA ASP A 141 8.99 -10.61 43.70
C ASP A 141 10.32 -11.01 43.04
N LEU A 142 10.99 -10.13 42.29
CA LEU A 142 12.25 -10.45 41.60
C LEU A 142 13.31 -9.34 41.76
N ASP A 143 14.53 -9.74 42.16
CA ASP A 143 15.72 -8.90 42.19
C ASP A 143 15.97 -8.19 40.83
N PRO A 144 16.48 -6.94 40.83
CA PRO A 144 16.48 -6.08 39.66
C PRO A 144 17.35 -6.62 38.51
N PRO A 145 16.82 -6.73 37.27
CA PRO A 145 17.61 -7.12 36.11
C PRO A 145 18.44 -5.94 35.55
N SER A 146 19.58 -6.28 34.97
CA SER A 146 20.61 -5.37 34.48
C SER A 146 20.14 -4.50 33.29
N PRO A 147 20.70 -3.29 33.13
CA PRO A 147 20.19 -2.28 32.22
C PRO A 147 20.72 -2.55 30.81
N ASN A 148 19.93 -3.17 29.94
CA ASN A 148 20.09 -3.02 28.48
C ASN A 148 18.96 -3.76 27.72
N SER A 149 17.89 -3.04 27.34
CA SER A 149 17.21 -3.22 26.04
C SER A 149 16.05 -2.23 25.86
N PHE A 150 16.26 -1.25 24.98
CA PHE A 150 15.21 -0.44 24.36
C PHE A 150 14.52 -1.26 23.27
N CYS A 151 13.18 -1.24 23.21
CA CYS A 151 12.42 -1.69 22.04
C CYS A 151 11.41 -0.61 21.62
N ILE A 152 11.64 -0.02 20.45
CA ILE A 152 10.69 0.77 19.68
C ILE A 152 9.81 -0.21 18.89
N LEU A 153 8.50 -0.05 18.90
CA LEU A 153 7.60 -0.77 17.99
C LEU A 153 6.84 0.20 17.08
N SER A 154 6.98 -0.08 15.78
CA SER A 154 6.32 0.47 14.59
C SER A 154 4.81 0.32 14.60
#